data_AF-A0A8J8A7C9-F1
#
_entry.id   AF-A0A8J8A7C9-F1
#
_cell.length_a   1.000
_cell.length_b   1.000
_cell.length_c   1.000
_cell.angle_alpha   90.00
_cell.angle_beta   90.00
_cell.angle_gamma   90.00
#
_symmetry.space_group_name_H-M   'P 1'
#
loop_
_entity.id
_entity.type
_entity.pdbx_description
1 polymer ?
#
loop_
_entity_poly.entity_id
_entity_poly.type
_entity_poly.pdbx_seq_one_letter_code
_entity_poly.pdbx_strand_id
1 'polypeptide(L)'
;MRRVVYAVLLVVGLFLVIAPLSIPVFTSNTPFSVLNTGWDGCSRFGKLLYGTADGKIVPVFSPFDSFGLSGKRGTLLIIGPDMGYSSAEIDEIREFLKNGGTLVLMDDFGTGNEILSGLGLSARFSSKPYRDVFYYKNENFPVLVRILDPALAENVSGVILNVPSVLQGVGGEIYTSKVAVVGSDFSQYPVMAEVDYGDGRIVLFSDPSVFINDMYGLNENFIRNFADYAFSGPVYIDEAHHSNFNLYHRGYITVRRSADSETIFYVFLFVALIALFVESGLAWLVAEKILALVSRVLPSEAGEPVEAVVRRLAERGYREDILLKMVREIETGRKLGGGK
;
A
#
# COMPACT_ATOMS: atom_id res chain seq x y z
N MET A 1 -33.41 -24.46 -27.06
CA MET A 1 -32.32 -23.51 -26.77
C MET A 1 -32.52 -22.74 -25.47
N ARG A 2 -33.63 -22.01 -25.25
CA ARG A 2 -33.84 -21.18 -24.02
C ARG A 2 -33.73 -21.93 -22.69
N ARG A 3 -34.30 -23.13 -22.57
CA ARG A 3 -34.19 -23.98 -21.36
C ARG A 3 -32.74 -24.37 -21.02
N VAL A 4 -31.90 -24.55 -22.04
CA VAL A 4 -30.48 -24.86 -21.86
C VAL A 4 -29.74 -23.65 -21.30
N VAL A 5 -30.11 -22.44 -21.75
CA VAL A 5 -29.53 -21.19 -21.24
C VAL A 5 -29.83 -21.01 -19.75
N TYR A 6 -31.06 -21.24 -19.30
CA TYR A 6 -31.39 -21.12 -17.86
C TYR A 6 -30.69 -22.18 -17.01
N ALA A 7 -30.58 -23.42 -17.51
CA ALA A 7 -29.84 -24.46 -16.83
C ALA A 7 -28.34 -24.10 -16.71
N VAL A 8 -27.74 -23.55 -17.76
CA VAL A 8 -26.36 -23.06 -17.75
C VAL A 8 -26.19 -21.90 -16.78
N LEU A 9 -27.10 -20.91 -16.76
CA LEU A 9 -27.06 -19.80 -15.82
C LEU A 9 -27.14 -20.26 -14.36
N LEU A 10 -27.96 -21.27 -14.08
CA LEU A 10 -28.08 -21.86 -12.76
C LEU A 10 -26.80 -22.58 -12.34
N VAL A 11 -26.21 -23.38 -13.24
CA VAL A 11 -24.94 -24.07 -12.98
C VAL A 11 -23.81 -23.06 -12.76
N VAL A 12 -23.72 -22.02 -13.58
CA VAL A 12 -22.70 -20.95 -13.44
C VAL A 12 -22.91 -20.16 -12.15
N GLY A 13 -24.15 -19.79 -11.83
CA GLY A 13 -24.47 -19.07 -10.60
C GLY A 13 -24.11 -19.89 -9.37
N LEU A 14 -24.49 -21.17 -9.35
CA LEU A 14 -24.15 -22.08 -8.25
C LEU A 14 -22.64 -22.27 -8.15
N PHE A 15 -21.96 -22.44 -9.29
CA PHE A 15 -20.49 -22.53 -9.37
C PHE A 15 -19.83 -21.29 -8.76
N LEU A 16 -20.25 -20.07 -9.10
CA LEU A 16 -19.64 -18.84 -8.58
C LEU A 16 -19.78 -18.68 -7.05
N VAL A 17 -20.87 -19.20 -6.47
CA VAL A 17 -21.09 -19.17 -5.02
C VAL A 17 -20.19 -20.19 -4.30
N ILE A 18 -20.11 -21.42 -4.83
CA ILE A 18 -19.34 -22.51 -4.19
C ILE A 18 -17.87 -22.54 -4.62
N ALA A 19 -17.50 -21.83 -5.69
CA ALA A 19 -16.16 -21.84 -6.22
C ALA A 19 -15.18 -21.34 -5.15
N PRO A 20 -14.08 -22.09 -4.92
CA PRO A 20 -13.07 -21.64 -3.98
C PRO A 20 -12.45 -20.35 -4.50
N LEU A 21 -12.25 -19.38 -3.61
CA LEU A 21 -11.43 -18.22 -3.92
C LEU A 21 -9.97 -18.56 -3.64
N SER A 22 -9.11 -18.30 -4.61
CA SER A 22 -7.66 -18.37 -4.43
C SER A 22 -7.10 -16.96 -4.33
N ILE A 23 -6.57 -16.61 -3.16
CA ILE A 23 -5.94 -15.32 -2.93
C ILE A 23 -4.42 -15.53 -3.02
N PRO A 24 -3.71 -14.88 -3.96
CA PRO A 24 -2.26 -14.98 -4.04
C PRO A 24 -1.62 -14.39 -2.79
N VAL A 25 -0.63 -15.11 -2.25
CA VAL A 25 0.18 -14.69 -1.11
C VAL A 25 1.53 -14.25 -1.64
N PHE A 26 1.86 -12.99 -1.36
CA PHE A 26 3.17 -12.43 -1.68
C PHE A 26 4.02 -12.37 -0.41
N THR A 27 5.31 -12.64 -0.57
CA THR A 27 6.31 -12.55 0.50
C THR A 27 7.57 -11.89 -0.04
N SER A 28 8.47 -11.56 0.88
CA SER A 28 9.79 -11.02 0.61
C SER A 28 10.87 -11.84 1.33
N ASN A 29 12.12 -11.72 0.91
CA ASN A 29 13.32 -12.18 1.63
C ASN A 29 14.18 -10.98 2.07
N THR A 30 13.66 -9.76 1.95
CA THR A 30 14.36 -8.54 2.32
C THR A 30 14.41 -8.41 3.85
N PRO A 31 15.58 -8.18 4.46
CA PRO A 31 15.70 -7.94 5.90
C PRO A 31 14.76 -6.82 6.35
N PHE A 32 14.28 -6.89 7.59
CA PHE A 32 13.37 -5.93 8.22
C PHE A 32 11.99 -5.71 7.57
N SER A 33 11.76 -6.24 6.36
CA SER A 33 10.46 -6.21 5.69
C SER A 33 9.40 -6.96 6.49
N VAL A 34 8.19 -6.41 6.59
CA VAL A 34 7.05 -7.11 7.21
C VAL A 34 6.49 -8.22 6.33
N LEU A 35 6.94 -8.30 5.08
CA LEU A 35 6.61 -9.39 4.15
C LEU A 35 7.64 -10.53 4.20
N ASN A 36 8.75 -10.34 4.94
CA ASN A 36 9.77 -11.37 5.11
C ASN A 36 9.46 -12.30 6.31
N THR A 37 9.26 -13.58 5.99
CA THR A 37 8.98 -14.66 6.96
C THR A 37 10.22 -15.40 7.44
N GLY A 38 11.41 -15.05 6.94
CA GLY A 38 12.70 -15.55 7.39
C GLY A 38 13.10 -15.01 8.75
N TRP A 39 14.27 -15.38 9.24
CA TRP A 39 14.74 -15.06 10.60
C TRP A 39 14.96 -13.54 10.82
N ASP A 40 15.38 -12.83 9.76
CA ASP A 40 15.72 -11.40 9.71
C ASP A 40 14.57 -10.49 9.23
N GLY A 41 13.39 -11.06 8.96
CA GLY A 41 12.20 -10.30 8.57
C GLY A 41 11.30 -9.91 9.74
N CYS A 42 10.35 -9.01 9.53
CA CYS A 42 9.44 -8.47 10.55
C CYS A 42 7.99 -8.99 10.42
N SER A 43 7.76 -10.11 9.73
CA SER A 43 6.39 -10.60 9.47
C SER A 43 5.54 -10.88 10.71
N ARG A 44 6.14 -11.30 11.83
CA ARG A 44 5.43 -11.47 13.11
C ARG A 44 4.98 -10.12 13.67
N PHE A 45 5.84 -9.10 13.56
CA PHE A 45 5.51 -7.74 13.96
C PHE A 45 4.42 -7.13 13.08
N GLY A 46 4.52 -7.27 11.76
CA GLY A 46 3.44 -6.86 10.84
C GLY A 46 2.10 -7.51 11.14
N LYS A 47 2.09 -8.80 11.51
CA LYS A 47 0.86 -9.49 11.97
C LYS A 47 0.31 -8.94 13.27
N LEU A 48 1.17 -8.57 14.22
CA LEU A 48 0.75 -7.93 15.47
C LEU A 48 0.09 -6.59 15.18
N LEU A 49 0.75 -5.74 14.39
CA LEU A 49 0.23 -4.42 14.04
C LEU A 49 -1.14 -4.51 13.36
N TYR A 50 -1.44 -5.59 12.62
CA TYR A 50 -2.75 -5.76 11.98
C TYR A 50 -3.88 -5.83 13.00
N GLY A 51 -3.58 -6.35 14.20
CA GLY A 51 -4.52 -6.39 15.33
C GLY A 51 -4.69 -5.04 16.05
N THR A 52 -3.69 -4.17 16.04
CA THR A 52 -3.67 -2.89 16.79
C THR A 52 -4.04 -1.68 15.92
N ALA A 53 -3.75 -1.69 14.62
CA ALA A 53 -3.84 -0.55 13.70
C ALA A 53 -5.24 -0.27 13.10
N ASP A 54 -6.32 -0.43 13.87
CA ASP A 54 -7.71 -0.41 13.37
C ASP A 54 -7.94 -1.34 12.15
N GLY A 55 -7.12 -2.39 12.02
CA GLY A 55 -7.11 -3.31 10.89
C GLY A 55 -6.57 -2.76 9.57
N LYS A 56 -5.93 -1.58 9.57
CA LYS A 56 -5.40 -0.93 8.35
C LYS A 56 -3.89 -0.83 8.37
N ILE A 57 -3.24 -1.82 7.74
CA ILE A 57 -1.82 -1.77 7.38
C ILE A 57 -1.69 -1.63 5.88
N VAL A 58 -0.85 -0.70 5.47
CA VAL A 58 -0.53 -0.45 4.06
C VAL A 58 0.98 -0.47 3.87
N PRO A 59 1.57 -1.54 3.30
CA PRO A 59 2.95 -1.49 2.85
C PRO A 59 3.09 -0.53 1.67
N VAL A 60 4.08 0.35 1.74
CA VAL A 60 4.35 1.42 0.77
C VAL A 60 5.57 1.02 -0.05
N PHE A 61 5.38 0.78 -1.34
CA PHE A 61 6.44 0.33 -2.27
C PHE A 61 6.94 1.42 -3.21
N SER A 62 6.40 2.63 -3.08
CA SER A 62 6.74 3.78 -3.91
C SER A 62 7.29 4.92 -3.04
N PRO A 63 8.09 5.82 -3.61
CA PRO A 63 8.49 7.06 -2.96
C PRO A 63 7.30 7.82 -2.32
N PHE A 64 7.55 8.49 -1.21
CA PHE A 64 6.48 9.09 -0.39
C PHE A 64 5.72 10.23 -1.09
N ASP A 65 6.37 10.96 -1.99
CA ASP A 65 5.78 11.99 -2.84
C ASP A 65 4.80 11.40 -3.86
N SER A 66 5.15 10.27 -4.46
CA SER A 66 4.25 9.53 -5.36
C SER A 66 3.08 8.89 -4.60
N PHE A 67 3.32 8.48 -3.34
CA PHE A 67 2.27 7.93 -2.48
C PHE A 67 1.29 9.00 -1.95
N GLY A 68 1.73 10.26 -1.89
CA GLY A 68 0.98 11.38 -1.30
C GLY A 68 0.82 11.20 0.21
N LEU A 69 1.94 10.96 0.91
CA LEU A 69 2.00 10.71 2.34
C LEU A 69 1.44 11.89 3.17
N SER A 70 1.74 13.12 2.78
CA SER A 70 1.31 14.36 3.45
C SER A 70 -0.21 14.47 3.63
N GLY A 71 -0.99 13.88 2.71
CA GLY A 71 -2.45 13.84 2.77
C GLY A 71 -3.03 12.69 3.60
N LYS A 72 -2.19 11.86 4.23
CA LYS A 72 -2.61 10.72 5.06
C LYS A 72 -2.68 11.08 6.54
N ARG A 73 -3.31 10.22 7.33
CA ARG A 73 -3.38 10.29 8.79
C ARG A 73 -3.07 8.93 9.38
N GLY A 74 -2.42 8.90 10.54
CA GLY A 74 -2.03 7.68 11.26
C GLY A 74 -0.53 7.67 11.52
N THR A 75 0.08 6.49 11.37
CA THR A 75 1.49 6.26 11.67
C THR A 75 2.26 5.86 10.42
N LEU A 76 3.40 6.50 10.15
CA LEU A 76 4.42 6.02 9.22
C LEU A 76 5.46 5.21 10.00
N LEU A 77 5.70 3.98 9.59
CA LEU A 77 6.67 3.06 10.16
C LEU A 77 7.81 2.84 9.17
N ILE A 78 9.03 3.14 9.58
CA ILE A 78 10.26 2.91 8.83
C ILE A 78 11.15 2.00 9.68
N ILE A 79 11.58 0.86 9.13
CA ILE A 79 12.38 -0.15 9.84
C ILE A 79 13.65 -0.44 9.06
N GLY A 80 14.81 -0.06 9.61
CA GLY A 80 16.13 -0.37 9.04
C GLY A 80 16.31 0.07 7.58
N PRO A 81 16.06 1.35 7.23
CA PRO A 81 16.18 1.81 5.85
C PRO A 81 17.65 1.78 5.40
N ASP A 82 17.92 1.31 4.19
CA ASP A 82 19.28 1.25 3.61
C ASP A 82 19.40 2.01 2.28
N MET A 83 18.31 2.64 1.84
CA MET A 83 18.25 3.54 0.69
C MET A 83 18.07 4.98 1.15
N GLY A 84 18.71 5.93 0.47
CA GLY A 84 18.61 7.35 0.80
C GLY A 84 17.26 7.96 0.43
N TYR A 85 16.96 9.10 1.03
CA TYR A 85 15.68 9.81 0.84
C TYR A 85 15.87 11.07 0.00
N SER A 86 14.95 11.32 -0.94
CA SER A 86 14.94 12.58 -1.68
C SER A 86 14.41 13.75 -0.83
N SER A 87 14.74 14.98 -1.19
CA SER A 87 14.22 16.17 -0.49
C SER A 87 12.69 16.24 -0.54
N ALA A 88 12.08 15.80 -1.65
CA ALA A 88 10.63 15.77 -1.80
C ALA A 88 9.97 14.80 -0.81
N GLU A 89 10.58 13.65 -0.56
CA GLU A 89 10.09 12.67 0.42
C GLU A 89 10.24 13.16 1.86
N ILE A 90 11.34 13.84 2.17
CA ILE A 90 11.50 14.50 3.47
C ILE A 90 10.43 15.59 3.65
N ASP A 91 10.10 16.35 2.60
CA ASP A 91 9.05 17.36 2.65
C ASP A 91 7.68 16.73 2.92
N GLU A 92 7.37 15.58 2.30
CA GLU A 92 6.16 14.80 2.57
C GLU A 92 6.09 14.30 4.01
N ILE A 93 7.19 13.77 4.56
CA ILE A 93 7.26 13.38 5.98
C ILE A 93 7.03 14.60 6.88
N ARG A 94 7.63 15.74 6.54
CA ARG A 94 7.50 16.97 7.32
C ARG A 94 6.05 17.44 7.39
N GLU A 95 5.35 17.48 6.25
CA GLU A 95 3.95 17.89 6.21
C GLU A 95 3.04 16.85 6.86
N PHE A 96 3.32 15.55 6.70
CA PHE A 96 2.61 14.48 7.41
C PHE A 96 2.69 14.64 8.94
N LEU A 97 3.88 14.93 9.48
CA LEU A 97 4.07 15.18 10.90
C LEU A 97 3.34 16.46 11.36
N LYS A 98 3.47 17.57 10.62
CA LYS A 98 2.75 18.81 10.93
C LYS A 98 1.23 18.62 10.96
N ASN A 99 0.70 17.69 10.16
CA ASN A 99 -0.72 17.36 10.12
C ASN A 99 -1.19 16.42 11.25
N GLY A 100 -0.33 16.14 12.24
CA GLY A 100 -0.63 15.27 13.39
C GLY A 100 -0.27 13.80 13.17
N GLY A 101 0.48 13.47 12.11
CA GLY A 101 0.99 12.13 11.88
C GLY A 101 2.01 11.70 12.93
N THR A 102 2.15 10.39 13.13
CA THR A 102 3.23 9.81 13.93
C THR A 102 4.27 9.17 13.03
N LEU A 103 5.55 9.49 13.20
CA LEU A 103 6.66 8.75 12.56
C LEU A 103 7.27 7.80 13.59
N VAL A 104 7.28 6.51 13.30
CA VAL A 104 8.09 5.52 14.03
C VAL A 104 9.29 5.18 13.15
N LEU A 105 10.46 5.67 13.54
CA LEU A 105 11.72 5.46 12.82
C LEU A 105 12.62 4.54 13.64
N MET A 106 12.80 3.32 13.15
CA MET A 106 13.70 2.33 13.72
C MET A 106 14.92 2.21 12.83
N ASP A 107 16.09 2.55 13.35
CA ASP A 107 17.33 2.49 12.58
C ASP A 107 18.52 2.31 13.52
N ASP A 108 19.59 1.73 13.01
CA ASP A 108 20.84 1.55 13.73
C ASP A 108 22.02 2.16 12.96
N PHE A 109 22.26 1.67 11.75
CA PHE A 109 23.40 2.01 10.88
C PHE A 109 22.96 2.37 9.45
N GLY A 110 21.65 2.47 9.21
CA GLY A 110 21.05 2.79 7.92
C GLY A 110 21.00 4.28 7.60
N THR A 111 20.01 4.65 6.80
CA THR A 111 19.83 6.01 6.25
C THR A 111 18.85 6.87 7.03
N GLY A 112 18.35 6.44 8.17
CA GLY A 112 17.36 7.16 8.98
C GLY A 112 17.86 8.52 9.48
N ASN A 113 19.17 8.70 9.64
CA ASN A 113 19.77 9.99 9.96
C ASN A 113 19.57 11.06 8.87
N GLU A 114 19.31 10.67 7.62
CA GLU A 114 18.96 11.61 6.54
C GLU A 114 17.61 12.26 6.81
N ILE A 115 16.61 11.48 7.26
CA ILE A 115 15.30 11.98 7.67
C ILE A 115 15.46 12.96 8.83
N LEU A 116 16.18 12.57 9.89
CA LEU A 116 16.37 13.43 11.07
C LEU A 116 17.08 14.74 10.72
N SER A 117 18.05 14.69 9.81
CA SER A 117 18.74 15.88 9.32
C SER A 117 17.84 16.77 8.47
N GLY A 118 17.08 16.17 7.54
CA GLY A 118 16.15 16.90 6.68
C GLY A 118 14.95 17.50 7.41
N LEU A 119 14.57 16.95 8.56
CA LEU A 119 13.58 17.53 9.47
C LEU A 119 14.14 18.63 10.39
N GLY A 120 15.47 18.80 10.43
CA GLY A 120 16.15 19.79 11.26
C GLY A 120 16.32 19.40 12.73
N LEU A 121 16.24 18.11 13.05
CA LEU A 121 16.37 17.60 14.41
C LEU A 121 17.83 17.47 14.82
N SER A 122 18.12 17.54 16.13
CA SER A 122 19.45 17.24 16.69
C SER A 122 19.67 15.75 16.98
N ALA A 123 18.58 14.98 17.12
CA ALA A 123 18.63 13.55 17.39
C ALA A 123 19.34 12.78 16.27
N ARG A 124 20.27 11.89 16.59
CA ARG A 124 20.96 11.02 15.61
C ARG A 124 21.14 9.61 16.13
N PHE A 125 21.02 8.62 15.24
CA PHE A 125 21.50 7.26 15.48
C PHE A 125 23.03 7.24 15.37
N SER A 126 23.70 6.58 16.31
CA SER A 126 25.15 6.44 16.29
C SER A 126 25.60 5.55 15.14
N SER A 127 26.72 5.88 14.50
CA SER A 127 27.35 4.99 13.51
C SER A 127 28.15 3.85 14.15
N LYS A 128 28.12 3.73 15.48
CA LYS A 128 28.87 2.72 16.24
C LYS A 128 27.89 1.90 17.09
N PRO A 129 28.05 0.57 17.14
CA PRO A 129 27.28 -0.24 18.06
C PRO A 129 27.65 0.11 19.50
N TYR A 130 26.69 -0.03 20.42
CA TYR A 130 26.99 0.03 21.84
C TYR A 130 27.20 -1.38 22.41
N ARG A 131 28.03 -1.44 23.45
CA ARG A 131 28.30 -2.66 24.21
C ARG A 131 27.95 -2.44 25.68
N ASP A 132 27.54 -3.52 26.34
CA ASP A 132 27.23 -3.51 27.76
C ASP A 132 27.78 -4.77 28.43
N VAL A 133 28.00 -4.67 29.74
CA VAL A 133 28.33 -5.82 30.59
C VAL A 133 27.11 -6.68 30.89
N PHE A 134 25.91 -6.11 30.76
CA PHE A 134 24.65 -6.83 30.87
C PHE A 134 24.22 -7.33 29.50
N TYR A 135 24.42 -8.62 29.24
CA TYR A 135 24.08 -9.26 27.97
C TYR A 135 23.47 -10.64 28.16
N TYR A 136 22.77 -11.11 27.14
CA TYR A 136 22.11 -12.42 27.18
C TYR A 136 23.07 -13.58 26.84
N LYS A 137 23.67 -13.56 25.65
CA LYS A 137 24.60 -14.61 25.17
C LYS A 137 26.04 -14.14 25.05
N ASN A 138 26.22 -12.95 24.49
CA ASN A 138 27.50 -12.28 24.33
C ASN A 138 27.23 -10.77 24.18
N GLU A 139 28.30 -9.97 24.14
CA GLU A 139 28.26 -8.50 24.06
C GLU A 139 27.46 -7.91 22.90
N ASN A 140 27.17 -8.69 21.84
CA ASN A 140 26.32 -8.22 20.73
C ASN A 140 24.83 -8.25 21.08
N PHE A 141 24.44 -8.92 22.17
CA PHE A 141 23.05 -9.00 22.64
C PHE A 141 22.90 -8.35 24.02
N PRO A 142 23.13 -7.03 24.15
CA PRO A 142 22.98 -6.35 25.41
C PRO A 142 21.51 -6.38 25.84
N VAL A 143 21.29 -6.39 27.16
CA VAL A 143 19.94 -6.43 27.75
C VAL A 143 19.65 -5.08 28.38
N LEU A 144 18.63 -4.40 27.87
CA LEU A 144 18.11 -3.19 28.47
C LEU A 144 17.23 -3.52 29.66
N VAL A 145 17.51 -2.86 30.79
CA VAL A 145 16.77 -3.04 32.04
C VAL A 145 16.11 -1.76 32.54
N ARG A 146 16.29 -0.64 31.82
CA ARG A 146 15.80 0.67 32.24
C ARG A 146 14.87 1.27 31.20
N ILE A 147 13.60 0.93 31.36
CA ILE A 147 12.46 1.51 30.66
C ILE A 147 11.82 2.49 31.64
N LEU A 148 11.79 3.79 31.31
CA LEU A 148 11.23 4.81 32.20
C LEU A 148 9.71 4.89 32.08
N ASP A 149 9.19 4.70 30.88
CA ASP A 149 7.75 4.73 30.62
C ASP A 149 7.06 3.48 31.20
N PRO A 150 6.07 3.65 32.10
CA PRO A 150 5.37 2.52 32.72
C PRO A 150 4.59 1.64 31.74
N ALA A 151 4.03 2.20 30.65
CA ALA A 151 3.28 1.44 29.66
C ALA A 151 4.22 0.54 28.86
N LEU A 152 5.42 1.01 28.53
CA LEU A 152 6.45 0.19 27.87
C LEU A 152 7.03 -0.88 28.81
N ALA A 153 7.11 -0.60 30.11
CA ALA A 153 7.70 -1.49 31.12
C ALA A 153 6.76 -2.61 31.62
N GLU A 154 5.46 -2.56 31.28
CA GLU A 154 4.46 -3.49 31.82
C GLU A 154 4.78 -4.95 31.47
N ASN A 155 5.02 -5.78 32.49
CA ASN A 155 5.41 -7.19 32.33
C ASN A 155 6.70 -7.39 31.48
N VAL A 156 7.58 -6.38 31.44
CA VAL A 156 8.87 -6.43 30.75
C VAL A 156 10.00 -6.41 31.79
N SER A 157 10.69 -7.54 31.96
CA SER A 157 11.87 -7.62 32.83
C SER A 157 13.14 -7.06 32.17
N GLY A 158 13.14 -6.98 30.85
CA GLY A 158 14.21 -6.39 30.05
C GLY A 158 13.98 -6.63 28.56
N VAL A 159 14.71 -5.90 27.73
CA VAL A 159 14.66 -6.02 26.26
C VAL A 159 16.01 -6.49 25.76
N ILE A 160 16.04 -7.58 25.02
CA ILE A 160 17.24 -8.12 24.40
C ILE A 160 17.42 -7.46 23.04
N LEU A 161 18.51 -6.72 22.89
CA LEU A 161 18.89 -6.07 21.65
C LEU A 161 19.80 -6.96 20.81
N ASN A 162 20.06 -6.60 19.55
CA ASN A 162 20.95 -7.34 18.64
C ASN A 162 21.78 -6.37 17.78
N VAL A 163 23.06 -6.25 18.14
CA VAL A 163 24.02 -5.28 17.57
C VAL A 163 23.44 -3.86 17.50
N PRO A 164 22.91 -3.34 18.63
CA PRO A 164 22.19 -2.08 18.62
C PRO A 164 23.09 -0.85 18.44
N SER A 165 22.52 0.20 17.88
CA SER A 165 23.03 1.57 17.99
C SER A 165 22.48 2.26 19.24
N VAL A 166 22.78 3.55 19.41
CA VAL A 166 22.18 4.43 20.42
C VAL A 166 21.78 5.76 19.79
N LEU A 167 20.92 6.50 20.48
CA LEU A 167 20.55 7.86 20.14
C LEU A 167 21.53 8.87 20.77
N GLN A 168 21.80 9.94 20.04
CA GLN A 168 22.62 11.07 20.46
C GLN A 168 21.87 12.39 20.22
N GLY A 169 22.17 13.42 21.00
CA GLY A 169 21.57 14.75 20.82
C GLY A 169 20.09 14.85 21.23
N VAL A 170 19.59 13.87 22.00
CA VAL A 170 18.20 13.80 22.48
C VAL A 170 18.14 13.09 23.83
N GLY A 171 17.16 13.45 24.67
CA GLY A 171 16.76 12.62 25.81
C GLY A 171 15.85 11.49 25.35
N GLY A 172 15.71 10.41 26.12
CA GLY A 172 14.82 9.32 25.72
C GLY A 172 14.01 8.73 26.87
N GLU A 173 13.28 7.68 26.52
CA GLU A 173 12.36 6.94 27.41
C GLU A 173 12.95 5.59 27.82
N ILE A 174 13.84 5.04 27.00
CA ILE A 174 14.54 3.79 27.27
C ILE A 174 16.03 4.05 27.18
N TYR A 175 16.78 3.61 28.19
CA TYR A 175 18.21 3.85 28.27
C TYR A 175 19.00 2.56 28.44
N THR A 176 20.22 2.59 27.93
CA THR A 176 21.26 1.63 28.28
C THR A 176 21.59 1.66 29.78
N SER A 177 22.45 0.75 30.22
CA SER A 177 23.06 0.88 31.55
C SER A 177 23.96 2.12 31.62
N LYS A 178 24.31 2.54 32.83
CA LYS A 178 25.24 3.67 33.07
C LYS A 178 26.70 3.38 32.69
N VAL A 179 27.01 2.12 32.38
CA VAL A 179 28.36 1.64 32.04
C VAL A 179 28.44 1.17 30.59
N ALA A 180 27.43 1.50 29.78
CA ALA A 180 27.45 1.18 28.36
C ALA A 180 28.57 1.94 27.65
N VAL A 181 29.12 1.30 26.63
CA VAL A 181 30.27 1.79 25.87
C VAL A 181 29.89 1.99 24.42
N VAL A 182 30.11 3.18 23.91
CA VAL A 182 30.00 3.50 22.47
C VAL A 182 31.36 3.97 21.99
N GLY A 183 32.05 3.14 21.21
CA GLY A 183 33.46 3.39 20.88
C GLY A 183 34.35 3.35 22.12
N SER A 184 34.81 4.51 22.59
CA SER A 184 35.64 4.68 23.80
C SER A 184 34.90 5.28 24.98
N ASP A 185 33.66 5.72 24.76
CA ASP A 185 32.97 6.60 25.70
C ASP A 185 32.03 5.78 26.58
N PHE A 186 32.25 5.87 27.89
CA PHE A 186 31.41 5.24 28.90
C PHE A 186 30.33 6.22 29.34
N SER A 187 29.07 5.90 29.04
CA SER A 187 27.94 6.71 29.47
C SER A 187 26.64 5.92 29.49
N GLN A 188 25.59 6.58 29.95
CA GLN A 188 24.23 6.14 29.70
C GLN A 188 23.72 6.80 28.42
N TYR A 189 23.23 6.01 27.47
CA TYR A 189 22.68 6.51 26.21
C TYR A 189 21.20 6.14 26.08
N PRO A 190 20.38 6.99 25.45
CA PRO A 190 19.03 6.60 25.05
C PRO A 190 19.07 5.59 23.90
N VAL A 191 18.18 4.59 23.95
CA VAL A 191 17.88 3.65 22.85
C VAL A 191 16.55 3.99 22.18
N MET A 192 15.60 4.50 22.97
CA MET A 192 14.32 4.98 22.47
C MET A 192 14.11 6.42 22.92
N ALA A 193 13.61 7.27 22.03
CA ALA A 193 13.25 8.65 22.33
C ALA A 193 11.96 9.04 21.63
N GLU A 194 11.23 9.97 22.23
CA GLU A 194 10.09 10.64 21.62
C GLU A 194 10.43 12.12 21.40
N VAL A 195 10.04 12.64 20.25
CA VAL A 195 10.26 14.03 19.86
C VAL A 195 8.98 14.60 19.26
N ASP A 196 8.47 15.67 19.84
CA ASP A 196 7.34 16.41 19.28
C ASP A 196 7.76 17.13 17.98
N TYR A 197 6.89 17.09 16.97
CA TYR A 197 7.14 17.76 15.69
C TYR A 197 5.85 18.33 15.09
N GLY A 198 5.67 19.64 15.22
CA GLY A 198 4.41 20.28 14.83
C GLY A 198 3.27 19.77 15.72
N ASP A 199 2.17 19.34 15.10
CA ASP A 199 1.05 18.69 15.81
C ASP A 199 1.23 17.16 15.92
N GLY A 200 2.31 16.62 15.36
CA GLY A 200 2.63 15.20 15.34
C GLY A 200 3.78 14.84 16.29
N ARG A 201 4.21 13.58 16.23
CA ARG A 201 5.28 13.05 17.07
C ARG A 201 6.19 12.08 16.33
N ILE A 202 7.43 11.99 16.76
CA ILE A 202 8.44 11.09 16.21
C ILE A 202 8.92 10.16 17.32
N VAL A 203 8.78 8.87 17.11
CA VAL A 203 9.29 7.81 17.98
C VAL A 203 10.53 7.21 17.32
N LEU A 204 11.68 7.34 17.98
CA LEU A 204 12.96 6.80 17.52
C LEU A 204 13.31 5.54 18.30
N PHE A 205 13.80 4.50 17.62
CA PHE A 205 14.27 3.28 18.27
C PHE A 205 15.57 2.79 17.62
N SER A 206 16.65 2.67 18.38
CA SER A 206 18.00 2.48 17.82
C SER A 206 18.42 1.04 17.50
N ASP A 207 17.44 0.12 17.47
CA ASP A 207 17.66 -1.30 17.13
C ASP A 207 16.42 -1.91 16.44
N PRO A 208 16.34 -1.87 15.10
CA PRO A 208 15.25 -2.52 14.37
C PRO A 208 15.23 -4.05 14.57
N SER A 209 16.37 -4.66 14.92
CA SER A 209 16.51 -6.10 15.10
C SER A 209 15.70 -6.65 16.28
N VAL A 210 15.26 -5.83 17.21
CA VAL A 210 14.31 -6.25 18.27
C VAL A 210 13.03 -6.83 17.67
N PHE A 211 12.58 -6.31 16.52
CA PHE A 211 11.29 -6.63 15.92
C PHE A 211 11.34 -7.76 14.87
N ILE A 212 12.54 -8.28 14.55
CA ILE A 212 12.67 -9.39 13.61
C ILE A 212 12.10 -10.70 14.19
N ASN A 213 11.75 -11.62 13.31
CA ASN A 213 11.04 -12.85 13.66
C ASN A 213 11.79 -13.70 14.70
N ASP A 214 13.12 -13.76 14.63
CA ASP A 214 13.98 -14.50 15.58
C ASP A 214 14.06 -13.85 16.97
N MET A 215 14.04 -12.52 17.04
CA MET A 215 14.08 -11.78 18.31
C MET A 215 12.69 -11.60 18.93
N TYR A 216 11.64 -11.71 18.11
CA TYR A 216 10.26 -11.45 18.53
C TYR A 216 9.87 -12.27 19.77
N GLY A 217 10.20 -13.56 19.81
CA GLY A 217 9.83 -14.42 20.94
C GLY A 217 10.55 -14.07 22.24
N LEU A 218 11.73 -13.46 22.17
CA LEU A 218 12.49 -13.02 23.33
C LEU A 218 11.97 -11.69 23.90
N ASN A 219 11.36 -10.87 23.05
CA ASN A 219 10.93 -9.50 23.35
C ASN A 219 9.40 -9.32 23.26
N GLU A 220 8.61 -10.39 23.27
CA GLU A 220 7.18 -10.34 22.88
C GLU A 220 6.36 -9.33 23.70
N ASN A 221 6.52 -9.32 25.03
CA ASN A 221 5.79 -8.38 25.89
C ASN A 221 6.15 -6.93 25.56
N PHE A 222 7.45 -6.64 25.38
CA PHE A 222 7.90 -5.31 25.01
C PHE A 222 7.36 -4.90 23.63
N ILE A 223 7.40 -5.79 22.65
CA ILE A 223 6.91 -5.50 21.29
C ILE A 223 5.39 -5.23 21.30
N ARG A 224 4.62 -5.94 22.13
CA ARG A 224 3.18 -5.68 22.32
C ARG A 224 2.94 -4.31 22.93
N ASN A 225 3.61 -4.00 24.05
CA ASN A 225 3.49 -2.70 24.70
C ASN A 225 3.91 -1.57 23.76
N PHE A 226 5.00 -1.76 23.01
CA PHE A 226 5.47 -0.80 22.01
C PHE A 226 4.46 -0.60 20.88
N ALA A 227 3.83 -1.69 20.40
CA ALA A 227 2.78 -1.61 19.39
C ALA A 227 1.57 -0.78 19.87
N ASP A 228 1.14 -0.99 21.11
CA ASP A 228 0.01 -0.26 21.69
C ASP A 228 0.38 1.20 22.04
N TYR A 229 1.64 1.46 22.37
CA TYR A 229 2.16 2.80 22.68
C TYR A 229 2.35 3.68 21.44
N ALA A 230 3.01 3.14 20.40
CA ALA A 230 3.52 3.94 19.28
C ALA A 230 2.50 4.08 18.13
N PHE A 231 1.58 3.13 17.98
CA PHE A 231 0.72 3.05 16.81
C PHE A 231 -0.73 3.38 17.14
N SER A 232 -1.31 4.32 16.39
CA SER A 232 -2.73 4.63 16.45
C SER A 232 -3.26 4.91 15.05
N GLY A 233 -4.43 4.35 14.72
CA GLY A 233 -5.00 4.47 13.38
C GLY A 233 -4.25 3.68 12.30
N PRO A 234 -4.40 4.06 11.02
CA PRO A 234 -3.76 3.38 9.90
C PRO A 234 -2.23 3.42 9.99
N VAL A 235 -1.58 2.30 9.69
CA VAL A 235 -0.11 2.18 9.67
C VAL A 235 0.38 2.03 8.23
N TYR A 236 1.20 2.98 7.81
CA TYR A 236 1.92 2.96 6.54
C TYR A 236 3.32 2.43 6.79
N ILE A 237 3.70 1.32 6.16
CA ILE A 237 5.00 0.68 6.40
C ILE A 237 5.89 0.93 5.19
N ASP A 238 7.03 1.55 5.39
CA ASP A 238 8.02 1.79 4.36
C ASP A 238 8.69 0.47 3.93
N GLU A 239 8.41 0.06 2.71
CA GLU A 239 9.08 -1.04 2.02
C GLU A 239 9.86 -0.53 0.79
N ALA A 240 9.74 0.78 0.48
CA ALA A 240 10.35 1.41 -0.68
C ALA A 240 11.85 1.67 -0.47
N HIS A 241 12.26 1.90 0.78
CA HIS A 241 13.65 2.25 1.13
C HIS A 241 14.50 1.05 1.58
N HIS A 242 14.16 -0.14 1.06
CA HIS A 242 15.03 -1.32 1.10
C HIS A 242 15.64 -1.56 -0.29
N SER A 243 16.96 -1.45 -0.40
CA SER A 243 17.76 -1.54 -1.62
C SER A 243 17.55 -2.85 -2.40
N ASN A 244 17.30 -3.93 -1.66
CA ASN A 244 17.07 -5.27 -2.20
C ASN A 244 15.62 -5.73 -2.00
N PHE A 245 14.65 -4.80 -1.99
CA PHE A 245 13.26 -5.18 -1.87
C PHE A 245 12.84 -6.14 -2.99
N ASN A 246 12.45 -7.35 -2.63
CA ASN A 246 11.91 -8.33 -3.56
C ASN A 246 10.51 -8.76 -3.14
N LEU A 247 9.57 -8.73 -4.09
CA LEU A 247 8.24 -9.27 -3.90
C LEU A 247 8.08 -10.49 -4.78
N TYR A 248 7.85 -11.65 -4.17
CA TYR A 248 7.60 -12.88 -4.92
C TYR A 248 6.36 -13.60 -4.42
N HIS A 249 5.70 -14.28 -5.35
CA HIS A 249 4.51 -15.07 -5.08
C HIS A 249 4.91 -16.39 -4.41
N ARG A 250 4.43 -16.63 -3.19
CA ARG A 250 4.70 -17.85 -2.43
C ARG A 250 3.68 -18.96 -2.71
N GLY A 251 2.44 -18.60 -3.02
CA GLY A 251 1.36 -19.56 -3.23
C GLY A 251 -0.02 -18.92 -3.07
N TYR A 252 -1.06 -19.75 -2.96
CA TYR A 252 -2.44 -19.29 -2.81
C TYR A 252 -3.02 -19.72 -1.47
N ILE A 253 -3.76 -18.82 -0.82
CA ILE A 253 -4.71 -19.21 0.22
C ILE A 253 -6.04 -19.50 -0.45
N THR A 254 -6.48 -20.74 -0.34
CA THR A 254 -7.76 -21.18 -0.89
C THR A 254 -8.84 -21.05 0.18
N VAL A 255 -9.70 -20.06 0.04
CA VAL A 255 -10.89 -19.91 0.88
C VAL A 255 -12.00 -20.77 0.26
N ARG A 256 -12.28 -21.91 0.90
CA ARG A 256 -13.43 -22.74 0.54
C ARG A 256 -14.69 -22.04 1.01
N ARG A 257 -15.58 -21.70 0.08
CA ARG A 257 -16.90 -21.14 0.36
C ARG A 257 -17.89 -22.29 0.50
N SER A 258 -18.62 -22.32 1.61
CA SER A 258 -19.83 -23.13 1.72
C SER A 258 -21.03 -22.23 1.47
N ALA A 259 -21.85 -22.59 0.49
CA ALA A 259 -23.14 -21.96 0.28
C ALA A 259 -24.14 -22.51 1.30
N ASP A 260 -24.73 -21.63 2.09
CA ASP A 260 -25.90 -21.98 2.89
C ASP A 260 -27.15 -22.10 2.00
N SER A 261 -28.20 -22.73 2.52
CA SER A 261 -29.41 -22.98 1.75
C SER A 261 -30.12 -21.69 1.29
N GLU A 262 -29.99 -20.57 2.02
CA GLU A 262 -30.58 -19.29 1.60
C GLU A 262 -29.86 -18.72 0.39
N THR A 263 -28.52 -18.71 0.39
CA THR A 263 -27.74 -18.24 -0.77
C THR A 263 -28.05 -19.05 -2.03
N ILE A 264 -28.17 -20.38 -1.90
CA ILE A 264 -28.58 -21.24 -3.02
C ILE A 264 -29.99 -20.84 -3.49
N PHE A 265 -30.95 -20.66 -2.57
CA PHE A 265 -32.31 -20.24 -2.91
C PHE A 265 -32.33 -18.91 -3.67
N TYR A 266 -31.54 -17.92 -3.27
CA TYR A 266 -31.45 -16.63 -3.97
C TYR A 266 -30.89 -16.78 -5.39
N VAL A 267 -29.90 -17.65 -5.62
CA VAL A 267 -29.41 -17.96 -6.98
C VAL A 267 -30.52 -18.56 -7.84
N PHE A 268 -31.27 -19.53 -7.29
CA PHE A 268 -32.41 -20.13 -7.98
C PHE A 268 -33.49 -19.09 -8.30
N LEU A 269 -33.86 -18.25 -7.33
CA LEU A 269 -34.85 -17.20 -7.49
C LEU A 269 -34.42 -16.19 -8.55
N PHE A 270 -33.15 -15.76 -8.53
CA PHE A 270 -32.59 -14.84 -9.51
C PHE A 270 -32.67 -15.40 -10.93
N VAL A 271 -32.27 -16.66 -11.13
CA VAL A 271 -32.37 -17.32 -12.44
C VAL A 271 -33.83 -17.49 -12.87
N ALA A 272 -34.73 -17.81 -11.94
CA ALA A 272 -36.16 -17.92 -12.23
C ALA A 272 -36.78 -16.56 -12.64
N LEU A 273 -36.39 -15.48 -11.98
CA LEU A 273 -36.82 -14.12 -12.34
C LEU A 273 -36.29 -13.71 -13.71
N ILE A 274 -35.03 -14.01 -14.03
CA ILE A 274 -34.48 -13.80 -15.39
C ILE A 274 -35.27 -14.59 -16.42
N ALA A 275 -35.54 -15.87 -16.14
CA ALA A 275 -36.33 -16.70 -17.06
C ALA A 275 -37.73 -16.11 -17.28
N LEU A 276 -38.42 -15.67 -16.22
CA LEU A 276 -39.73 -15.04 -16.32
C LEU A 276 -39.66 -13.72 -17.09
N PHE A 277 -38.64 -12.90 -16.84
CA PHE A 277 -38.44 -11.62 -17.53
C PHE A 277 -38.17 -11.78 -19.03
N VAL A 278 -37.42 -12.82 -19.41
CA VAL A 278 -37.14 -13.14 -20.82
C VAL A 278 -38.36 -13.77 -21.50
N GLU A 279 -39.03 -14.75 -20.87
CA GLU A 279 -40.18 -15.42 -21.48
C GLU A 279 -41.44 -14.54 -21.54
N SER A 280 -41.58 -13.58 -20.64
CA SER A 280 -42.68 -12.58 -20.69
C SER A 280 -42.54 -11.57 -21.83
N GLY A 281 -41.43 -11.56 -22.57
CA GLY A 281 -41.16 -10.59 -23.64
C GLY A 281 -40.82 -9.19 -23.16
N LEU A 282 -40.85 -8.94 -21.84
CA LEU A 282 -40.46 -7.67 -21.22
C LEU A 282 -39.00 -7.32 -21.51
N ALA A 283 -38.12 -8.32 -21.58
CA ALA A 283 -36.72 -8.13 -21.97
C ALA A 283 -36.59 -7.44 -23.34
N TRP A 284 -37.44 -7.79 -24.31
CA TRP A 284 -37.42 -7.19 -25.63
C TRP A 284 -37.88 -5.72 -25.60
N LEU A 285 -38.95 -5.44 -24.86
CA LEU A 285 -39.47 -4.08 -24.68
C LEU A 285 -38.46 -3.15 -23.99
N VAL A 286 -37.74 -3.67 -23.01
CA VAL A 286 -36.66 -2.92 -22.32
C VAL A 286 -35.48 -2.72 -23.26
N ALA A 287 -35.08 -3.74 -24.02
CA ALA A 287 -34.01 -3.63 -25.00
C ALA A 287 -34.31 -2.57 -26.07
N GLU A 288 -35.52 -2.53 -26.62
CA GLU A 288 -35.94 -1.49 -27.57
C GLU A 288 -35.88 -0.09 -26.98
N LYS A 289 -36.35 0.10 -25.73
CA LYS A 289 -36.28 1.40 -25.05
C LYS A 289 -34.85 1.83 -24.78
N ILE A 290 -33.98 0.91 -24.38
CA ILE A 290 -32.56 1.19 -24.19
C ILE A 290 -31.91 1.56 -25.52
N LEU A 291 -32.18 0.81 -26.60
CA LEU A 291 -31.64 1.11 -27.93
C LEU A 291 -32.09 2.50 -28.42
N ALA A 292 -33.35 2.87 -28.17
CA ALA A 292 -33.90 4.18 -28.51
C ALA A 292 -33.32 5.32 -27.65
N LEU A 293 -32.92 5.03 -26.41
CA LEU A 293 -32.23 5.99 -25.55
C LEU A 293 -30.77 6.16 -25.98
N VAL A 294 -30.10 5.04 -26.27
CA VAL A 294 -28.71 4.99 -26.74
C VAL A 294 -28.58 5.68 -28.08
N SER A 295 -29.51 5.49 -29.01
CA SER A 295 -29.53 6.21 -30.31
C SER A 295 -29.86 7.70 -30.20
N ARG A 296 -30.42 8.16 -29.07
CA ARG A 296 -30.57 9.59 -28.77
C ARG A 296 -29.32 10.23 -28.18
N VAL A 297 -28.49 9.43 -27.50
CA VAL A 297 -27.28 9.90 -26.80
C VAL A 297 -26.03 9.75 -27.68
N LEU A 298 -25.96 8.71 -28.51
CA LEU A 298 -24.99 8.62 -29.59
C LEU A 298 -25.46 9.50 -30.76
N PRO A 299 -24.64 10.46 -31.22
CA PRO A 299 -24.96 11.17 -32.45
C PRO A 299 -25.00 10.13 -33.57
N SER A 300 -26.15 9.99 -34.21
CA SER A 300 -26.16 9.40 -35.54
C SER A 300 -25.25 10.28 -36.39
N GLU A 301 -24.13 9.75 -36.87
CA GLU A 301 -23.53 10.27 -38.10
C GLU A 301 -24.51 9.98 -39.24
N ALA A 302 -25.64 10.68 -39.25
CA ALA A 302 -26.35 10.91 -40.49
C ALA A 302 -25.42 11.82 -41.28
N GLY A 303 -24.59 11.22 -42.13
CA GLY A 303 -23.67 11.95 -43.00
C GLY A 303 -24.44 13.09 -43.66
N GLU A 304 -23.90 14.31 -43.57
CA GLU A 304 -24.50 15.47 -44.23
C GLU A 304 -24.70 15.12 -45.73
N PRO A 305 -25.87 15.41 -46.32
CA PRO A 305 -26.08 15.16 -47.74
C PRO A 305 -24.98 15.87 -48.54
N VAL A 306 -24.42 15.17 -49.53
CA VAL A 306 -23.18 15.58 -50.20
C VAL A 306 -23.32 16.98 -50.82
N GLU A 307 -24.51 17.37 -51.27
CA GLU A 307 -24.76 18.72 -51.79
C GLU A 307 -24.57 19.82 -50.72
N ALA A 308 -24.90 19.56 -49.45
CA ALA A 308 -24.72 20.52 -48.37
C ALA A 308 -23.24 20.72 -48.02
N VAL A 309 -22.44 19.65 -48.08
CA VAL A 309 -20.98 19.71 -47.88
C VAL A 309 -20.30 20.46 -49.01
N VAL A 310 -20.70 20.17 -50.26
CA VAL A 310 -20.20 20.84 -51.47
C VAL A 310 -20.50 22.34 -51.43
N ARG A 311 -21.71 22.73 -51.04
CA ARG A 311 -22.12 24.14 -50.95
C ARG A 311 -21.35 24.92 -49.89
N ARG A 312 -21.08 24.31 -48.73
CA ARG A 312 -20.27 24.92 -47.65
C ARG A 312 -18.80 25.11 -48.06
N LEU A 313 -18.25 24.18 -48.84
CA LEU A 313 -16.91 24.31 -49.41
C LEU A 313 -16.88 25.37 -50.52
N ALA A 314 -17.94 25.49 -51.32
CA ALA A 314 -18.06 26.54 -52.33
C ALA A 314 -18.06 27.95 -51.71
N GLU A 315 -18.77 28.15 -50.60
CA GLU A 315 -18.75 29.40 -49.82
C GLU A 315 -17.37 29.73 -49.25
N ARG A 316 -16.51 28.73 -49.03
CA ARG A 316 -15.10 28.89 -48.62
C ARG A 316 -14.13 29.14 -49.79
N GLY A 317 -14.64 29.34 -51.00
CA GLY A 317 -13.86 29.69 -52.20
C GLY A 317 -13.40 28.49 -53.03
N TYR A 318 -13.88 27.28 -52.74
CA TYR A 318 -13.64 26.12 -53.60
C TYR A 318 -14.62 26.10 -54.78
N ARG A 319 -14.18 25.61 -55.93
CA ARG A 319 -15.00 25.57 -57.14
C ARG A 319 -15.98 24.39 -57.12
N GLU A 320 -17.27 24.72 -57.04
CA GLU A 320 -18.39 23.78 -56.89
C GLU A 320 -18.45 22.72 -58.00
N ASP A 321 -18.14 23.12 -59.24
CA ASP A 321 -18.09 22.26 -60.43
C ASP A 321 -17.04 21.15 -60.31
N ILE A 322 -15.88 21.46 -59.72
CA ILE A 322 -14.80 20.49 -59.50
C ILE A 322 -15.15 19.52 -58.37
N LEU A 323 -15.75 20.03 -57.30
CA LEU A 323 -16.17 19.21 -56.16
C LEU A 323 -17.26 18.21 -56.56
N LEU A 324 -18.28 18.64 -57.30
CA LEU A 324 -19.33 17.75 -57.82
C LEU A 324 -18.80 16.75 -58.85
N LYS A 325 -17.72 17.08 -59.56
CA LYS A 325 -17.06 16.17 -60.48
C LYS A 325 -16.28 15.10 -59.71
N MET A 326 -15.51 15.48 -58.69
CA MET A 326 -14.77 14.54 -57.84
C MET A 326 -15.70 13.57 -57.10
N VAL A 327 -16.81 14.06 -56.55
CA VAL A 327 -17.83 13.20 -55.91
C VAL A 327 -18.37 12.18 -56.91
N ARG A 328 -18.75 12.60 -58.12
CA ARG A 328 -19.24 11.69 -59.16
C ARG A 328 -18.20 10.69 -59.65
N GLU A 329 -16.92 11.08 -59.74
CA GLU A 329 -15.83 10.17 -60.10
C GLU A 329 -15.58 9.11 -59.01
N ILE A 330 -15.77 9.47 -57.74
CA ILE A 330 -15.67 8.54 -56.60
C ILE A 330 -16.84 7.56 -56.61
N GLU A 331 -18.07 8.03 -56.83
CA GLU A 331 -19.27 7.18 -56.87
C GLU A 331 -19.30 6.22 -58.07
N THR A 332 -18.81 6.66 -59.23
CA THR A 332 -18.80 5.85 -60.46
C THR A 332 -17.51 5.05 -60.68
N GLY A 333 -16.47 5.31 -59.89
CA GLY A 333 -15.19 4.60 -59.94
C GLY A 333 -14.39 4.81 -61.23
N ARG A 334 -14.75 5.76 -62.08
CA ARG A 334 -14.05 6.08 -63.35
C ARG A 334 -13.73 7.56 -63.43
N LYS A 335 -12.46 7.89 -63.69
CA LYS A 335 -12.02 9.26 -64.03
C LYS A 335 -12.67 9.71 -65.35
N LEU A 336 -13.59 10.65 -65.28
CA LEU A 336 -14.24 11.25 -66.45
C LEU A 336 -13.43 12.48 -66.88
N GLY A 337 -12.30 12.23 -67.52
CA GLY A 337 -11.47 13.31 -68.06
C GLY A 337 -10.02 12.95 -68.33
N GLY A 338 -9.76 11.82 -68.97
CA GLY A 338 -8.52 11.62 -69.71
C GLY A 338 -8.70 12.20 -71.12
N GLY A 339 -8.35 13.47 -71.29
CA GLY A 339 -8.49 14.18 -72.55
C GLY A 339 -7.43 15.26 -72.72
N LYS A 340 -6.18 14.82 -72.92
CA LYS A 340 -5.29 15.23 -74.02
C LYS A 340 -4.08 14.31 -74.06
#